data_AF-A0A7S3TXH7-F1
#
_entry.id   AF-A0A7S3TXH7-F1
#
_cell.length_a   1.000
_cell.length_b   1.000
_cell.length_c   1.000
_cell.angle_alpha   90.00
_cell.angle_beta   90.00
_cell.angle_gamma   90.00
#
_symmetry.space_group_name_H-M   'P 1'
#
loop_
_entity.id
_entity.type
_entity.pdbx_description
1 polymer ?
#
loop_
_entity_poly.entity_id
_entity_poly.type
_entity_poly.pdbx_seq_one_letter_code
_entity_poly.pdbx_strand_id
1 'polypeptide(L)'
;RAALPRRLTYALVGWLPRGCRADWHRQLAWFKPPLSSEELGRLPAQLEPADLRRWNLNVWCFSQRELIQIAAGILEDAGVVHPFKISPNALVSFLSDVAANYHPNPYHNFAHAVTVMHASYILLRGGHVPILPDGAVPPDARFVDVKLEDDTADARGDKPAPGELTKLQELALLLAALCHDLDHPGVSNAFLVNTDSHLAILYNDESVLENHHAATTFVLLHRHGLLTHLSNEEYRELRRLMCKTILGTDMASHKHSITDCSTMSAAGRATDCVDVLKGILHLADLSNAVLCWSLCRRWGLCVCDEFRQQAQQEQAVGLPVTPHMSKLNSRLDIANLQVGFFDFVVTPLWSAAAGAFPAARERMAQLEANRAAWAEERDAAIAEAKENNGTR
;
A
#
# COMPACT_ATOMS: atom_id res chain seq x y z
N ARG A 1 9.71 37.45 -1.83
CA ARG A 1 9.13 37.32 -0.47
C ARG A 1 7.68 37.81 -0.52
N ALA A 2 6.75 36.91 -0.78
CA ALA A 2 5.32 37.10 -0.50
C ALA A 2 4.84 35.74 -0.01
N ALA A 3 4.78 35.58 1.31
CA ALA A 3 4.27 34.38 1.95
C ALA A 3 2.78 34.28 1.63
N LEU A 4 2.34 33.16 1.05
CA LEU A 4 0.91 32.86 0.99
C LEU A 4 0.32 32.87 2.42
N PRO A 5 -0.88 33.44 2.63
CA PRO A 5 -1.45 33.54 3.97
C PRO A 5 -1.71 32.15 4.56
N ARG A 6 -1.26 31.95 5.80
CA ARG A 6 -1.47 30.76 6.67
C ARG A 6 -2.94 30.44 7.02
N ARG A 7 -3.92 30.80 6.18
CA ARG A 7 -5.36 30.75 6.52
C ARG A 7 -6.16 29.59 5.92
N LEU A 8 -5.54 28.65 5.21
CA LEU A 8 -6.23 27.48 4.66
C LEU A 8 -6.00 26.16 5.42
N THR A 9 -5.11 26.14 6.42
CA THR A 9 -4.84 24.95 7.24
C THR A 9 -5.86 24.68 8.37
N TYR A 10 -6.81 25.61 8.61
CA TYR A 10 -7.79 25.48 9.70
C TYR A 10 -9.20 25.09 9.26
N ALA A 11 -9.48 24.95 7.96
CA ALA A 11 -10.84 24.71 7.48
C ALA A 11 -11.35 23.28 7.75
N LEU A 12 -10.47 22.27 7.82
CA LEU A 12 -10.85 20.89 8.17
C LEU A 12 -10.86 20.62 9.69
N VAL A 13 -10.11 21.40 10.47
CA VAL A 13 -10.02 21.25 11.94
C VAL A 13 -11.09 22.08 12.68
N GLY A 14 -11.75 23.00 11.96
CA GLY A 14 -12.77 23.89 12.51
C GLY A 14 -14.05 23.19 12.98
N TRP A 15 -14.41 22.07 12.36
CA TRP A 15 -15.70 21.38 12.52
C TRP A 15 -15.74 20.26 13.57
N LEU A 16 -14.60 19.89 14.15
CA LEU A 16 -14.58 18.87 15.19
C LEU A 16 -15.03 19.45 16.56
N PRO A 17 -15.90 18.74 17.32
CA PRO A 17 -16.25 19.11 18.69
C PRO A 17 -14.99 19.34 19.54
N ARG A 18 -15.05 20.25 20.53
CA ARG A 18 -13.88 20.60 21.37
C ARG A 18 -13.23 19.39 22.07
N GLY A 19 -13.97 18.29 22.27
CA GLY A 19 -13.45 17.00 22.76
C GLY A 19 -12.52 16.31 21.75
N CYS A 20 -12.94 16.17 20.48
CA CYS A 20 -12.14 15.52 19.42
C CYS A 20 -10.85 16.27 19.09
N ARG A 21 -10.82 17.60 19.23
CA ARG A 21 -9.58 18.39 19.06
C ARG A 21 -8.52 18.08 20.11
N ALA A 22 -8.95 17.73 21.33
CA ALA A 22 -8.04 17.36 22.41
C ALA A 22 -7.49 15.94 22.23
N ASP A 23 -8.26 15.02 21.65
CA ASP A 23 -7.80 13.67 21.31
C ASP A 23 -6.86 13.66 20.10
N TRP A 24 -7.17 14.43 19.03
CA TRP A 24 -6.28 14.59 17.86
C TRP A 24 -4.91 15.18 18.23
N HIS A 25 -4.85 16.15 19.15
CA HIS A 25 -3.58 16.70 19.63
C HIS A 25 -2.91 15.87 20.74
N ARG A 26 -3.65 15.02 21.49
CA ARG A 26 -3.08 14.12 22.51
C ARG A 26 -2.50 12.85 21.92
N GLN A 27 -3.03 12.34 20.80
CA GLN A 27 -2.44 11.20 20.08
C GLN A 27 -1.09 11.52 19.41
N LEU A 28 -0.76 12.81 19.25
CA LEU A 28 0.49 13.29 18.63
C LEU A 28 1.60 13.64 19.64
N ALA A 29 1.34 13.49 20.94
CA ALA A 29 2.38 13.61 21.95
C ALA A 29 2.99 12.23 22.20
N TRP A 30 4.29 12.21 22.49
CA TRP A 30 5.14 11.04 22.77
C TRP A 30 5.76 10.39 21.54
N PHE A 31 7.03 10.71 21.27
CA PHE A 31 8.11 9.71 21.24
C PHE A 31 9.48 10.43 21.31
N LYS A 32 10.51 9.62 21.59
CA LYS A 32 11.95 9.89 21.61
C LYS A 32 12.41 10.91 20.54
N PRO A 33 13.57 11.60 20.72
CA PRO A 33 14.04 12.58 19.75
C PRO A 33 13.94 12.01 18.32
N PRO A 34 13.40 12.78 17.36
CA PRO A 34 13.25 12.32 15.99
C PRO A 34 14.60 11.85 15.46
N LEU A 35 14.58 10.81 14.61
CA LEU A 35 15.74 10.39 13.84
C LEU A 35 16.48 11.63 13.31
N SER A 36 17.80 11.72 13.46
CA SER A 36 18.53 12.78 12.78
C SER A 36 18.55 12.50 11.27
N SER A 37 18.75 13.53 10.45
CA SER A 37 18.92 13.37 9.00
C SER A 37 20.09 12.45 8.65
N GLU A 38 21.14 12.42 9.47
CA GLU A 38 22.30 11.56 9.30
C GLU A 38 22.01 10.09 9.62
N GLU A 39 21.09 9.82 10.55
CA GLU A 39 20.62 8.47 10.84
C GLU A 39 19.63 7.98 9.77
N LEU A 40 18.81 8.87 9.21
CA LEU A 40 17.88 8.52 8.13
C LEU A 40 18.63 8.07 6.86
N GLY A 41 19.76 8.70 6.54
CA GLY A 41 20.59 8.33 5.40
C GLY A 41 21.31 6.98 5.53
N ARG A 42 21.11 6.24 6.62
CA ARG A 42 21.71 4.92 6.87
C ARG A 42 20.65 3.85 6.94
N LEU A 43 20.81 2.80 6.14
CA LEU A 43 20.01 1.57 6.26
C LEU A 43 20.33 0.84 7.58
N PRO A 44 19.40 0.01 8.09
CA PRO A 44 19.70 -0.90 9.20
C PRO A 44 20.92 -1.76 8.88
N ALA A 45 21.75 -2.06 9.89
CA ALA A 45 23.03 -2.76 9.70
C ALA A 45 22.89 -4.17 9.08
N GLN A 46 21.69 -4.74 9.11
CA GLN A 46 21.34 -6.04 8.56
C GLN A 46 20.97 -6.01 7.08
N LEU A 47 20.91 -4.83 6.45
CA LEU A 47 20.48 -4.63 5.06
C LEU A 47 21.53 -3.89 4.25
N GLU A 48 21.85 -4.46 3.09
CA GLU A 48 22.58 -3.76 2.04
C GLU A 48 21.60 -3.10 1.05
N PRO A 49 22.01 -2.05 0.31
CA PRO A 49 21.15 -1.40 -0.67
C PRO A 49 20.57 -2.35 -1.72
N ALA A 50 21.30 -3.43 -2.06
CA ALA A 50 20.84 -4.44 -3.00
C ALA A 50 19.66 -5.28 -2.44
N ASP A 51 19.53 -5.41 -1.13
CA ASP A 51 18.48 -6.21 -0.50
C ASP A 51 17.10 -5.55 -0.60
N LEU A 52 17.04 -4.21 -0.73
CA LEU A 52 15.78 -3.46 -0.97
C LEU A 52 15.10 -3.83 -2.30
N ARG A 53 15.80 -4.52 -3.19
CA ARG A 53 15.31 -4.94 -4.51
C ARG A 53 14.84 -6.39 -4.51
N ARG A 54 14.84 -7.06 -3.36
CA ARG A 54 14.58 -8.49 -3.24
C ARG A 54 13.28 -8.72 -2.48
N TRP A 55 12.44 -9.61 -3.01
CA TRP A 55 11.27 -10.09 -2.26
C TRP A 55 11.68 -10.71 -0.91
N ASN A 56 10.71 -10.81 0.00
CA ASN A 56 10.84 -11.43 1.33
C ASN A 56 11.60 -10.59 2.38
N LEU A 57 11.54 -9.26 2.28
CA LEU A 57 11.93 -8.38 3.39
C LEU A 57 11.09 -8.71 4.63
N ASN A 58 11.72 -9.23 5.67
CA ASN A 58 11.05 -9.58 6.92
C ASN A 58 10.96 -8.35 7.83
N VAL A 59 9.87 -7.60 7.71
CA VAL A 59 9.63 -6.36 8.47
C VAL A 59 9.65 -6.56 10.00
N TRP A 60 9.38 -7.77 10.50
CA TRP A 60 9.41 -8.05 11.95
C TRP A 60 10.82 -8.19 12.53
N CYS A 61 11.87 -8.20 11.70
CA CYS A 61 13.25 -8.15 12.15
C CYS A 61 13.70 -6.72 12.51
N PHE A 62 12.86 -5.71 12.26
CA PHE A 62 13.21 -4.30 12.36
C PHE A 62 12.31 -3.58 13.37
N SER A 63 12.91 -2.66 14.12
CA SER A 63 12.18 -1.69 14.92
C SER A 63 11.45 -0.68 14.03
N GLN A 64 10.47 0.04 14.58
CA GLN A 64 9.80 1.14 13.86
C GLN A 64 10.80 2.18 13.32
N ARG A 65 11.89 2.44 14.06
CA ARG A 65 12.96 3.34 13.64
C ARG A 65 13.69 2.83 12.40
N GLU A 66 14.01 1.54 12.37
CA GLU A 66 14.65 0.88 11.23
C GLU A 66 13.71 0.78 10.03
N LEU A 67 12.40 0.59 10.26
CA LEU A 67 11.39 0.64 9.20
C LEU A 67 11.29 2.04 8.55
N ILE A 68 11.42 3.12 9.34
CA ILE A 68 11.52 4.49 8.80
C ILE A 68 12.78 4.64 7.93
N GLN A 69 13.92 4.11 8.37
CA GLN A 69 15.17 4.12 7.59
C GLN A 69 15.04 3.33 6.29
N ILE A 70 14.36 2.18 6.32
CA ILE A 70 14.07 1.38 5.11
C ILE A 70 13.19 2.19 4.13
N ALA A 71 12.12 2.82 4.61
CA ALA A 71 11.26 3.64 3.76
C ALA A 71 12.03 4.81 3.11
N ALA A 72 12.89 5.50 3.86
CA ALA A 72 13.77 6.52 3.32
C ALA A 72 14.77 5.94 2.30
N GLY A 73 15.38 4.80 2.61
CA GLY A 73 16.31 4.11 1.72
C GLY A 73 15.68 3.70 0.39
N ILE A 74 14.41 3.29 0.40
CA ILE A 74 13.64 3.00 -0.83
C ILE A 74 13.46 4.27 -1.68
N LEU A 75 13.14 5.42 -1.08
CA LEU A 75 13.00 6.68 -1.82
C LEU A 75 14.34 7.16 -2.42
N GLU A 76 15.43 6.99 -1.68
CA GLU A 76 16.79 7.31 -2.16
C GLU A 76 17.22 6.36 -3.30
N ASP A 77 17.02 5.05 -3.13
CA ASP A 77 17.40 4.03 -4.12
C ASP A 77 16.52 4.06 -5.39
N ALA A 78 15.28 4.55 -5.28
CA ALA A 78 14.42 4.89 -6.43
C ALA A 78 14.87 6.17 -7.15
N GLY A 79 15.74 6.98 -6.54
CA GLY A 79 16.26 8.21 -7.11
C GLY A 79 15.24 9.36 -7.17
N VAL A 80 14.21 9.33 -6.31
CA VAL A 80 13.14 10.35 -6.31
C VAL A 80 13.40 11.51 -5.34
N VAL A 81 14.41 11.41 -4.46
CA VAL A 81 14.70 12.47 -3.47
C VAL A 81 15.38 13.69 -4.12
N HIS A 82 16.48 13.45 -4.84
CA HIS A 82 17.31 14.52 -5.41
C HIS A 82 16.59 15.36 -6.51
N PRO A 83 15.88 14.77 -7.50
CA PRO A 83 15.22 15.54 -8.56
C PRO A 83 14.19 16.54 -8.03
N PHE A 84 13.47 16.18 -6.98
CA PHE A 84 12.43 17.02 -6.36
C PHE A 84 12.93 17.83 -5.17
N LYS A 85 14.26 17.82 -4.92
CA LYS A 85 14.93 18.60 -3.87
C LYS A 85 14.29 18.38 -2.49
N ILE A 86 13.93 17.13 -2.19
CA ILE A 86 13.32 16.78 -0.90
C ILE A 86 14.37 16.99 0.19
N SER A 87 14.05 17.85 1.16
CA SER A 87 14.97 18.13 2.27
C SER A 87 15.08 16.92 3.20
N PRO A 88 16.29 16.50 3.63
CA PRO A 88 16.46 15.41 4.59
C PRO A 88 15.66 15.62 5.89
N ASN A 89 15.60 16.86 6.39
CA ASN A 89 14.86 17.20 7.60
C ASN A 89 13.34 17.10 7.41
N ALA A 90 12.84 17.53 6.25
CA ALA A 90 11.43 17.38 5.90
C ALA A 90 11.07 15.90 5.75
N LEU A 91 11.93 15.11 5.12
CA LEU A 91 11.74 13.68 4.93
C LEU A 91 11.71 12.92 6.26
N VAL A 92 12.69 13.16 7.13
CA VAL A 92 12.71 12.61 8.50
C VAL A 92 11.41 12.90 9.23
N SER A 93 11.00 14.17 9.25
CA SER A 93 9.85 14.62 10.03
C SER A 93 8.55 14.05 9.47
N PHE A 94 8.44 14.01 8.14
CA PHE A 94 7.32 13.39 7.44
C PHE A 94 7.21 11.89 7.73
N LEU A 95 8.29 11.12 7.51
CA LEU A 95 8.25 9.67 7.72
C LEU A 95 8.03 9.29 9.19
N SER A 96 8.56 10.09 10.12
CA SER A 96 8.34 9.89 11.56
C SER A 96 6.87 10.14 11.93
N ASP A 97 6.26 11.21 11.44
CA ASP A 97 4.84 11.49 11.68
C ASP A 97 3.95 10.44 10.98
N VAL A 98 4.29 10.00 9.75
CA VAL A 98 3.58 8.90 9.07
C VAL A 98 3.60 7.63 9.93
N ALA A 99 4.77 7.20 10.40
CA ALA A 99 4.90 6.02 11.24
C ALA A 99 4.11 6.12 12.56
N ALA A 100 4.05 7.33 13.13
CA ALA A 100 3.30 7.59 14.37
C ALA A 100 1.77 7.61 14.17
N ASN A 101 1.30 7.89 12.94
CA ASN A 101 -0.14 7.88 12.60
C ASN A 101 -0.64 6.49 12.17
N TYR A 102 0.22 5.47 12.16
CA TYR A 102 -0.22 4.08 12.07
C TYR A 102 -0.47 3.51 13.47
N HIS A 103 -1.71 3.07 13.72
CA HIS A 103 -2.09 2.45 14.98
C HIS A 103 -1.45 1.06 15.16
N PRO A 104 -1.32 0.56 16.39
CA PRO A 104 -0.78 -0.77 16.68
C PRO A 104 -1.81 -1.89 16.38
N ASN A 105 -2.44 -1.84 15.21
CA ASN A 105 -3.36 -2.88 14.74
C ASN A 105 -2.60 -4.17 14.42
N PRO A 106 -3.24 -5.35 14.49
CA PRO A 106 -2.60 -6.60 14.11
C PRO A 106 -2.10 -6.63 12.66
N TYR A 107 -2.87 -6.09 11.71
CA TYR A 107 -2.54 -6.08 10.28
C TYR A 107 -2.27 -4.66 9.76
N HIS A 108 -3.25 -3.75 9.80
CA HIS A 108 -3.14 -2.41 9.21
C HIS A 108 -2.29 -1.48 10.10
N ASN A 109 -0.97 -1.70 10.12
CA ASN A 109 0.02 -1.00 10.92
C ASN A 109 1.21 -0.54 10.04
N PHE A 110 2.19 0.17 10.63
CA PHE A 110 3.30 0.72 9.86
C PHE A 110 4.16 -0.34 9.15
N ALA A 111 4.24 -1.57 9.69
CA ALA A 111 4.98 -2.64 9.04
C ALA A 111 4.27 -3.14 7.76
N HIS A 112 2.94 -3.12 7.73
CA HIS A 112 2.15 -3.38 6.51
C HIS A 112 2.45 -2.29 5.48
N ALA A 113 2.37 -1.02 5.86
CA ALA A 113 2.67 0.10 4.97
C ALA A 113 4.08 0.01 4.33
N VAL A 114 5.10 -0.35 5.11
CA VAL A 114 6.46 -0.56 4.57
C VAL A 114 6.54 -1.78 3.67
N THR A 115 5.80 -2.85 3.98
CA THR A 115 5.70 -4.04 3.10
C THR A 115 5.09 -3.67 1.75
N VAL A 116 4.01 -2.89 1.75
CA VAL A 116 3.34 -2.41 0.53
C VAL A 116 4.21 -1.44 -0.26
N MET A 117 4.91 -0.51 0.40
CA MET A 117 5.87 0.38 -0.25
C MET A 117 7.01 -0.41 -0.92
N HIS A 118 7.56 -1.40 -0.23
CA HIS A 118 8.64 -2.23 -0.74
C HIS A 118 8.18 -3.13 -1.90
N ALA A 119 7.00 -3.75 -1.81
CA ALA A 119 6.41 -4.50 -2.92
C ALA A 119 6.11 -3.60 -4.13
N SER A 120 5.57 -2.39 -3.91
CA SER A 120 5.36 -1.39 -4.97
C SER A 120 6.67 -1.03 -5.66
N TYR A 121 7.75 -0.86 -4.87
CA TYR A 121 9.07 -0.55 -5.37
C TYR A 121 9.64 -1.68 -6.26
N ILE A 122 9.52 -2.93 -5.83
CA ILE A 122 9.99 -4.08 -6.62
C ILE A 122 9.15 -4.25 -7.89
N LEU A 123 7.83 -4.12 -7.79
CA LEU A 123 6.91 -4.21 -8.94
C LEU A 123 7.17 -3.11 -9.97
N LEU A 124 7.49 -1.90 -9.52
CA LEU A 124 7.93 -0.79 -10.37
C LEU A 124 9.25 -1.12 -11.10
N ARG A 125 10.23 -1.69 -10.39
CA ARG A 125 11.59 -1.95 -10.91
C ARG A 125 11.68 -3.17 -11.80
N GLY A 126 10.87 -4.20 -11.58
CA GLY A 126 10.91 -5.44 -12.36
C GLY A 126 10.19 -5.35 -13.71
N GLY A 127 10.10 -4.14 -14.28
CA GLY A 127 9.44 -3.84 -15.54
C GLY A 127 7.95 -3.53 -15.35
N HIS A 128 7.50 -2.41 -15.89
CA HIS A 128 6.09 -2.03 -15.96
C HIS A 128 5.61 -2.01 -17.42
N VAL A 129 4.30 -1.97 -17.58
CA VAL A 129 3.65 -1.96 -18.89
C VAL A 129 3.82 -0.58 -19.58
N PRO A 130 4.18 -0.51 -20.87
CA PRO A 130 4.32 0.76 -21.59
C PRO A 130 3.04 1.61 -21.58
N ILE A 131 3.18 2.92 -21.34
CA ILE A 131 2.08 3.91 -21.34
C ILE A 131 1.96 4.62 -22.69
N LEU A 132 0.73 4.78 -23.18
CA LEU A 132 0.45 5.57 -24.38
C LEU A 132 0.36 7.07 -24.08
N PRO A 133 0.87 7.94 -24.97
CA PRO A 133 0.61 9.37 -24.88
C PRO A 133 -0.87 9.66 -25.15
N ASP A 134 -1.46 10.53 -24.33
CA ASP A 134 -2.85 10.98 -24.48
C ASP A 134 -3.13 11.47 -25.91
N GLY A 135 -4.02 10.79 -26.63
CA GLY A 135 -4.53 11.21 -27.93
C GLY A 135 -3.96 10.52 -29.18
N ALA A 136 -3.18 9.45 -29.08
CA ALA A 136 -2.67 8.73 -30.26
C ALA A 136 -3.03 7.24 -30.28
N VAL A 137 -4.01 6.86 -31.11
CA VAL A 137 -4.14 5.49 -31.62
C VAL A 137 -4.21 5.54 -33.15
N PRO A 138 -3.20 5.06 -33.88
CA PRO A 138 -3.42 4.57 -35.24
C PRO A 138 -4.00 3.14 -35.17
N PRO A 139 -4.86 2.72 -36.12
CA PRO A 139 -5.69 1.53 -35.96
C PRO A 139 -4.97 0.16 -36.03
N ASP A 140 -3.64 0.07 -36.17
CA ASP A 140 -3.03 -1.19 -36.65
C ASP A 140 -1.63 -1.56 -36.11
N ALA A 141 -1.19 -1.06 -34.95
CA ALA A 141 0.14 -1.40 -34.43
C ALA A 141 0.18 -2.78 -33.74
N ARG A 142 0.21 -3.85 -34.54
CA ARG A 142 0.76 -5.15 -34.13
C ARG A 142 2.28 -5.10 -34.30
N PHE A 143 3.00 -5.43 -33.24
CA PHE A 143 4.47 -5.54 -33.13
C PHE A 143 5.24 -4.22 -32.97
N VAL A 144 5.92 -4.09 -31.83
CA VAL A 144 7.13 -3.27 -31.71
C VAL A 144 8.20 -4.19 -31.11
N ASP A 145 9.18 -4.56 -31.94
CA ASP A 145 10.43 -5.19 -31.48
C ASP A 145 11.18 -4.19 -30.62
N VAL A 146 11.23 -4.41 -29.31
CA VAL A 146 12.13 -3.66 -28.42
C VAL A 146 13.42 -4.46 -28.32
N LYS A 147 14.45 -4.01 -29.06
CA LYS A 147 15.83 -4.36 -28.73
C LYS A 147 16.20 -3.64 -27.43
N LEU A 148 16.50 -4.43 -26.40
CA LEU A 148 17.20 -3.96 -25.22
C LEU A 148 18.65 -3.69 -25.62
N GLU A 149 19.09 -2.44 -25.61
CA GLU A 149 20.51 -2.07 -25.69
C GLU A 149 20.96 -1.50 -24.34
N ASP A 150 22.22 -1.80 -24.00
CA ASP A 150 22.84 -1.63 -22.68
C ASP A 150 22.85 -0.19 -22.15
N ASP A 151 22.53 -0.07 -20.87
CA ASP A 151 22.56 1.15 -20.07
C ASP A 151 23.99 1.70 -19.93
N THR A 152 24.23 2.87 -20.51
CA THR A 152 25.24 3.80 -19.97
C THR A 152 24.55 5.09 -19.57
N ALA A 153 24.76 5.46 -18.30
CA ALA A 153 24.18 6.61 -17.66
C ALA A 153 24.58 7.92 -18.34
N ASP A 154 23.63 8.82 -18.58
CA ASP A 154 23.92 10.25 -18.49
C ASP A 154 22.77 11.02 -17.85
N ALA A 155 23.17 11.93 -16.98
CA ALA A 155 22.32 12.81 -16.19
C ALA A 155 22.11 14.11 -16.97
N ARG A 156 20.90 14.32 -17.51
CA ARG A 156 20.31 15.65 -17.78
C ARG A 156 18.93 15.51 -18.44
N GLY A 157 17.86 15.61 -17.64
CA GLY A 157 16.54 16.08 -18.11
C GLY A 157 15.88 15.34 -19.27
N ASP A 158 16.22 14.07 -19.53
CA ASP A 158 15.60 13.32 -20.60
C ASP A 158 14.19 12.87 -20.21
N LYS A 159 13.26 13.06 -21.15
CA LYS A 159 11.92 12.49 -21.05
C LYS A 159 12.07 10.97 -20.90
N PRO A 160 11.24 10.31 -20.08
CA PRO A 160 11.27 8.85 -19.96
C PRO A 160 11.20 8.22 -21.36
N ALA A 161 11.88 7.08 -21.53
CA ALA A 161 11.72 6.31 -22.76
C ALA A 161 10.22 6.05 -23.00
N PRO A 162 9.74 5.98 -24.25
CA PRO A 162 8.33 5.75 -24.54
C PRO A 162 7.85 4.48 -23.83
N GLY A 163 7.04 4.66 -22.79
CA GLY A 163 6.56 3.57 -21.95
C GLY A 163 7.02 3.58 -20.50
N GLU A 164 7.92 4.47 -20.07
CA GLU A 164 8.42 4.57 -18.69
C GLU A 164 7.65 5.56 -17.80
N LEU A 165 7.43 5.18 -16.54
CA LEU A 165 6.90 6.11 -15.53
C LEU A 165 7.92 7.23 -15.27
N THR A 166 7.44 8.46 -15.24
CA THR A 166 8.25 9.62 -14.83
C THR A 166 8.64 9.51 -13.36
N LYS A 167 9.73 10.16 -12.96
CA LYS A 167 10.11 10.27 -11.54
C LYS A 167 9.02 10.86 -10.65
N LEU A 168 8.14 11.72 -11.19
CA LEU A 168 7.02 12.27 -10.44
C LEU A 168 5.97 11.19 -10.14
N GLN A 169 5.69 10.33 -11.13
CA GLN A 169 4.78 9.19 -10.96
C GLN A 169 5.37 8.12 -10.03
N GLU A 170 6.68 7.85 -10.11
CA GLU A 170 7.36 6.97 -9.15
C GLU A 170 7.27 7.51 -7.72
N LEU A 171 7.56 8.81 -7.52
CA LEU A 171 7.41 9.47 -6.22
C LEU A 171 5.97 9.37 -5.71
N ALA A 172 4.99 9.64 -6.57
CA ALA A 172 3.58 9.54 -6.23
C ALA A 172 3.20 8.11 -5.79
N LEU A 173 3.64 7.08 -6.52
CA LEU A 173 3.39 5.69 -6.17
C LEU A 173 4.00 5.32 -4.82
N LEU A 174 5.27 5.63 -4.58
CA LEU A 174 5.97 5.26 -3.35
C LEU A 174 5.39 5.98 -2.12
N LEU A 175 5.06 7.26 -2.25
CA LEU A 175 4.39 8.00 -1.17
C LEU A 175 2.96 7.49 -0.95
N ALA A 176 2.22 7.17 -2.02
CA ALA A 176 0.87 6.59 -1.90
C ALA A 176 0.93 5.23 -1.19
N ALA A 177 1.87 4.36 -1.56
CA ALA A 177 2.03 3.04 -0.97
C ALA A 177 2.33 3.10 0.53
N LEU A 178 3.21 4.00 0.97
CA LEU A 178 3.51 4.18 2.39
C LEU A 178 2.35 4.79 3.18
N CYS A 179 1.44 5.51 2.51
CA CYS A 179 0.39 6.29 3.17
C CYS A 179 -1.03 5.76 2.95
N HIS A 180 -1.20 4.67 2.20
CA HIS A 180 -2.51 4.21 1.73
C HIS A 180 -3.48 3.82 2.85
N ASP A 181 -2.96 3.52 4.05
CA ASP A 181 -3.69 3.08 5.26
C ASP A 181 -3.45 4.01 6.47
N LEU A 182 -3.04 5.26 6.25
CA LEU A 182 -2.74 6.20 7.33
C LEU A 182 -3.93 6.40 8.27
N ASP A 183 -3.73 6.24 9.59
CA ASP A 183 -4.79 6.39 10.60
C ASP A 183 -5.91 5.34 10.47
N HIS A 184 -5.59 4.13 9.95
CA HIS A 184 -6.54 3.02 9.87
C HIS A 184 -6.99 2.54 11.26
N PRO A 185 -8.30 2.51 11.58
CA PRO A 185 -8.83 2.22 12.92
C PRO A 185 -8.90 0.72 13.27
N GLY A 186 -8.50 -0.16 12.34
CA GLY A 186 -8.57 -1.61 12.52
C GLY A 186 -9.96 -2.20 12.29
N VAL A 187 -10.82 -1.46 11.58
CA VAL A 187 -12.19 -1.86 11.20
C VAL A 187 -12.46 -1.44 9.77
N SER A 188 -13.35 -2.14 9.07
CA SER A 188 -13.65 -1.92 7.65
C SER A 188 -14.58 -0.73 7.37
N ASN A 189 -14.63 -0.28 6.11
CA ASN A 189 -15.60 0.71 5.61
C ASN A 189 -17.05 0.35 6.01
N ALA A 190 -17.44 -0.93 5.87
CA ALA A 190 -18.78 -1.39 6.22
C ALA A 190 -19.09 -1.20 7.71
N PHE A 191 -18.12 -1.42 8.60
CA PHE A 191 -18.30 -1.18 10.03
C PHE A 191 -18.51 0.32 10.31
N LEU A 192 -17.68 1.17 9.71
CA LEU A 192 -17.76 2.62 9.87
C LEU A 192 -19.10 3.20 9.40
N VAL A 193 -19.64 2.69 8.29
CA VAL A 193 -20.96 3.06 7.76
C VAL A 193 -22.08 2.56 8.68
N ASN A 194 -22.05 1.28 9.07
CA ASN A 194 -23.11 0.69 9.91
C ASN A 194 -23.16 1.25 11.34
N THR A 195 -22.14 1.99 11.77
CA THR A 195 -22.06 2.63 13.08
C THR A 195 -22.25 4.15 13.03
N ASP A 196 -22.61 4.71 11.86
CA ASP A 196 -22.72 6.16 11.64
C ASP A 196 -21.47 6.92 12.15
N SER A 197 -20.29 6.35 11.91
CA SER A 197 -19.04 6.94 12.37
C SER A 197 -18.85 8.34 11.77
N HIS A 198 -18.13 9.20 12.48
CA HIS A 198 -17.88 10.56 11.99
C HIS A 198 -17.16 10.59 10.63
N LEU A 199 -16.33 9.59 10.31
CA LEU A 199 -15.68 9.46 9.01
C LEU A 199 -16.68 9.06 7.93
N ALA A 200 -17.58 8.12 8.21
CA ALA A 200 -18.63 7.72 7.28
C ALA A 200 -19.52 8.91 6.92
N ILE A 201 -19.92 9.71 7.92
CA ILE A 201 -20.67 10.96 7.71
C ILE A 201 -19.85 11.97 6.87
N LEU A 202 -18.57 12.16 7.19
CA LEU A 202 -17.70 13.12 6.51
C LEU A 202 -17.52 12.80 5.02
N TYR A 203 -17.38 11.52 4.70
CA TYR A 203 -17.14 11.01 3.35
C TYR A 203 -18.40 10.50 2.65
N ASN A 204 -19.57 10.64 3.28
CA ASN A 204 -20.88 10.25 2.74
C ASN A 204 -20.89 8.77 2.32
N ASP A 205 -20.33 7.91 3.16
CA ASP A 205 -20.24 6.44 2.98
C ASP A 205 -19.42 5.95 1.77
N GLU A 206 -18.81 6.85 0.98
CA GLU A 206 -18.03 6.52 -0.21
C GLU A 206 -16.54 6.36 0.13
N SER A 207 -15.99 5.15 -0.07
CA SER A 207 -14.58 4.79 0.19
C SER A 207 -14.01 5.51 1.41
N VAL A 208 -14.69 5.31 2.55
CA VAL A 208 -14.58 6.15 3.75
C VAL A 208 -13.13 6.21 4.26
N LEU A 209 -12.50 5.05 4.39
CA LEU A 209 -11.13 4.89 4.83
C LEU A 209 -10.14 5.45 3.81
N GLU A 210 -10.26 5.09 2.54
CA GLU A 210 -9.31 5.50 1.52
C GLU A 210 -9.31 7.02 1.30
N ASN A 211 -10.49 7.66 1.39
CA ASN A 211 -10.61 9.12 1.41
C ASN A 211 -9.93 9.73 2.66
N HIS A 212 -10.09 9.11 3.83
CA HIS A 212 -9.43 9.53 5.07
C HIS A 212 -7.90 9.43 4.96
N HIS A 213 -7.39 8.30 4.48
CA HIS A 213 -5.96 8.04 4.28
C HIS A 213 -5.36 9.08 3.33
N ALA A 214 -6.01 9.33 2.18
CA ALA A 214 -5.58 10.35 1.23
C ALA A 214 -5.61 11.77 1.83
N ALA A 215 -6.66 12.13 2.58
CA ALA A 215 -6.74 13.44 3.23
C ALA A 215 -5.62 13.64 4.26
N THR A 216 -5.43 12.67 5.14
CA THR A 216 -4.37 12.66 6.17
C THR A 216 -2.98 12.75 5.55
N THR A 217 -2.74 12.02 4.45
CA THR A 217 -1.50 12.09 3.67
C THR A 217 -1.14 13.53 3.29
N PHE A 218 -2.08 14.26 2.69
CA PHE A 218 -1.81 15.63 2.25
C PHE A 218 -1.71 16.65 3.38
N VAL A 219 -2.36 16.40 4.52
CA VAL A 219 -2.12 17.18 5.74
C VAL A 219 -0.67 17.03 6.20
N LEU A 220 -0.15 15.81 6.25
CA LEU A 220 1.23 15.53 6.66
C LEU A 220 2.26 16.07 5.65
N LEU A 221 2.03 15.85 4.35
CA LEU A 221 2.91 16.38 3.29
C LEU A 221 3.01 17.91 3.36
N HIS A 222 1.89 18.60 3.59
CA HIS A 222 1.87 20.06 3.72
C HIS A 222 2.54 20.54 5.01
N ARG A 223 2.26 19.88 6.14
CA ARG A 223 2.83 20.20 7.46
C ARG A 223 4.35 20.19 7.45
N HIS A 224 4.95 19.19 6.80
CA HIS A 224 6.41 19.01 6.77
C HIS A 224 7.08 19.69 5.57
N GLY A 225 6.29 20.27 4.67
CA GLY A 225 6.81 20.92 3.48
C GLY A 225 7.60 19.98 2.56
N LEU A 226 7.25 18.69 2.52
CA LEU A 226 8.01 17.68 1.78
C LEU A 226 8.10 18.00 0.27
N LEU A 227 7.03 18.60 -0.26
CA LEU A 227 6.85 18.87 -1.69
C LEU A 227 6.99 20.35 -2.07
N THR A 228 7.60 21.19 -1.21
CA THR A 228 7.65 22.66 -1.41
C THR A 228 8.43 23.11 -2.64
N HIS A 229 9.26 22.23 -3.21
CA HIS A 229 10.08 22.54 -4.38
C HIS A 229 9.43 22.11 -5.71
N LEU A 230 8.29 21.43 -5.66
CA LEU A 230 7.51 21.13 -6.87
C LEU A 230 6.92 22.42 -7.45
N SER A 231 6.87 22.49 -8.77
CA SER A 231 6.02 23.46 -9.46
C SER A 231 4.54 23.20 -9.15
N ASN A 232 3.69 24.20 -9.41
CA ASN A 232 2.25 24.04 -9.23
C ASN A 232 1.65 22.94 -10.11
N GLU A 233 2.22 22.70 -11.28
CA GLU A 233 1.79 21.64 -12.20
C GLU A 233 2.18 20.27 -11.66
N GLU A 234 3.45 20.09 -11.28
CA GLU A 234 3.93 18.84 -10.66
C GLU A 234 3.17 18.50 -9.38
N TYR A 235 2.93 19.47 -8.50
CA TYR A 235 2.16 19.24 -7.27
C TYR A 235 0.71 18.81 -7.55
N ARG A 236 0.05 19.46 -8.52
CA ARG A 236 -1.33 19.10 -8.89
C ARG A 236 -1.38 17.70 -9.49
N GLU A 237 -0.43 17.37 -10.33
CA GLU A 237 -0.35 16.06 -10.95
C GLU A 237 -0.04 14.98 -9.93
N LEU A 238 0.99 15.16 -9.09
CA LEU A 238 1.29 14.24 -7.99
C LEU A 238 0.09 14.06 -7.06
N ARG A 239 -0.64 15.14 -6.74
CA ARG A 239 -1.87 15.06 -5.94
C ARG A 239 -2.94 14.22 -6.62
N ARG A 240 -3.17 14.44 -7.92
CA ARG A 240 -4.13 13.68 -8.71
C ARG A 240 -3.79 12.20 -8.71
N LEU A 241 -2.52 11.86 -8.97
CA LEU A 241 -2.02 10.49 -8.99
C LEU A 241 -2.20 9.83 -7.63
N MET A 242 -1.64 10.40 -6.56
CA MET A 242 -1.73 9.82 -5.21
C MET A 242 -3.18 9.62 -4.76
N CYS A 243 -4.07 10.62 -4.92
CA CYS A 243 -5.46 10.47 -4.52
C CYS A 243 -6.16 9.35 -5.30
N LYS A 244 -5.99 9.29 -6.63
CA LYS A 244 -6.61 8.24 -7.45
C LYS A 244 -6.04 6.85 -7.12
N THR A 245 -4.75 6.76 -6.81
CA THR A 245 -4.05 5.51 -6.52
C THR A 245 -4.42 4.98 -5.13
N ILE A 246 -4.47 5.83 -4.10
CA ILE A 246 -4.94 5.44 -2.75
C ILE A 246 -6.41 5.02 -2.80
N LEU A 247 -7.29 5.79 -3.44
CA LEU A 247 -8.70 5.38 -3.60
C LEU A 247 -8.86 4.06 -4.39
N GLY A 248 -7.85 3.67 -5.17
CA GLY A 248 -7.83 2.42 -5.89
C GLY A 248 -7.59 1.17 -5.03
N THR A 249 -7.20 1.32 -3.75
CA THR A 249 -7.01 0.19 -2.82
C THR A 249 -8.31 -0.29 -2.20
N ASP A 250 -9.41 0.48 -2.31
CA ASP A 250 -10.72 0.06 -1.82
C ASP A 250 -11.13 -1.27 -2.48
N MET A 251 -11.34 -2.28 -1.65
CA MET A 251 -11.72 -3.63 -2.09
C MET A 251 -13.08 -3.67 -2.82
N ALA A 252 -13.94 -2.64 -2.69
CA ALA A 252 -15.12 -2.48 -3.52
C ALA A 252 -14.79 -2.30 -5.02
N SER A 253 -13.62 -1.72 -5.32
CA SER A 253 -13.11 -1.52 -6.69
C SER A 253 -12.33 -2.71 -7.24
N HIS A 254 -12.06 -3.74 -6.42
CA HIS A 254 -11.17 -4.86 -6.76
C HIS A 254 -11.52 -5.55 -8.09
N LYS A 255 -12.82 -5.75 -8.39
CA LYS A 255 -13.24 -6.35 -9.68
C LYS A 255 -12.88 -5.49 -10.89
N HIS A 256 -12.92 -4.17 -10.72
CA HIS A 256 -12.49 -3.22 -11.76
C HIS A 256 -10.99 -3.34 -11.97
N SER A 257 -10.21 -3.38 -10.88
CA SER A 257 -8.75 -3.57 -10.92
C SER A 257 -8.34 -4.86 -11.66
N ILE A 258 -9.06 -5.98 -11.48
CA ILE A 258 -8.84 -7.23 -12.24
C ILE A 258 -9.07 -7.00 -13.74
N THR A 259 -10.15 -6.29 -14.11
CA THR A 259 -10.52 -6.01 -15.49
C THR A 259 -9.50 -5.09 -16.16
N ASP A 260 -9.05 -4.07 -15.45
CA ASP A 260 -8.02 -3.14 -15.91
C ASP A 260 -6.69 -3.87 -16.13
N CYS A 261 -6.27 -4.71 -15.17
CA CYS A 261 -5.06 -5.55 -15.31
C CYS A 261 -5.17 -6.51 -16.50
N SER A 262 -6.32 -7.14 -16.69
CA SER A 262 -6.54 -8.05 -17.83
C SER A 262 -6.47 -7.31 -19.15
N THR A 263 -7.04 -6.11 -19.21
CA THR A 263 -7.00 -5.23 -20.39
C THR A 263 -5.57 -4.81 -20.72
N MET A 264 -4.81 -4.34 -19.71
CA MET A 264 -3.41 -3.99 -19.86
C MET A 264 -2.56 -5.18 -20.33
N SER A 265 -2.80 -6.36 -19.75
CA SER A 265 -2.12 -7.61 -20.12
C SER A 265 -2.41 -8.01 -21.57
N ALA A 266 -3.67 -7.95 -22.01
CA ALA A 266 -4.07 -8.30 -23.36
C ALA A 266 -3.55 -7.29 -24.40
N ALA A 267 -3.52 -6.01 -24.05
CA ALA A 267 -3.02 -4.95 -24.92
C ALA A 267 -1.48 -4.86 -24.94
N GLY A 268 -0.80 -5.38 -23.92
CA GLY A 268 0.64 -5.19 -23.70
C GLY A 268 1.04 -3.74 -23.42
N ARG A 269 0.06 -2.88 -23.09
CA ARG A 269 0.22 -1.43 -22.88
C ARG A 269 -0.92 -0.88 -22.00
N ALA A 270 -0.69 0.24 -21.34
CA ALA A 270 -1.69 1.00 -20.58
C ALA A 270 -2.07 2.31 -21.29
N THR A 271 -3.31 2.76 -21.10
CA THR A 271 -3.82 4.02 -21.67
C THR A 271 -3.58 5.22 -20.76
N ASP A 272 -3.62 5.04 -19.44
CA ASP A 272 -3.33 6.07 -18.45
C ASP A 272 -2.31 5.53 -17.44
N CYS A 273 -1.36 6.36 -17.05
CA CYS A 273 -0.43 6.08 -15.95
C CYS A 273 -1.15 5.77 -14.63
N VAL A 274 -2.33 6.33 -14.39
CA VAL A 274 -3.12 6.04 -13.17
C VAL A 274 -3.45 4.56 -13.08
N ASP A 275 -3.79 3.91 -14.20
CA ASP A 275 -4.19 2.50 -14.22
C ASP A 275 -2.98 1.62 -13.89
N VAL A 276 -1.79 2.00 -14.37
CA VAL A 276 -0.52 1.37 -14.00
C VAL A 276 -0.26 1.52 -12.50
N LEU A 277 -0.38 2.73 -11.96
CA LEU A 277 -0.12 3.02 -10.55
C LEU A 277 -1.12 2.31 -9.61
N LYS A 278 -2.40 2.31 -9.96
CA LYS A 278 -3.45 1.56 -9.24
C LYS A 278 -3.18 0.06 -9.29
N GLY A 279 -2.85 -0.47 -10.46
CA GLY A 279 -2.52 -1.88 -10.63
C GLY A 279 -1.35 -2.29 -9.75
N ILE A 280 -0.25 -1.52 -9.77
CA ILE A 280 0.92 -1.79 -8.92
C ILE A 280 0.56 -1.71 -7.43
N LEU A 281 -0.10 -0.63 -6.98
CA LEU A 281 -0.40 -0.47 -5.56
C LEU A 281 -1.37 -1.56 -5.07
N HIS A 282 -2.38 -1.91 -5.85
CA HIS A 282 -3.36 -2.94 -5.46
C HIS A 282 -2.73 -4.34 -5.40
N LEU A 283 -1.80 -4.65 -6.31
CA LEU A 283 -0.98 -5.87 -6.21
C LEU A 283 -0.10 -5.85 -4.97
N ALA A 284 0.55 -4.70 -4.70
CA ALA A 284 1.44 -4.52 -3.57
C ALA A 284 0.70 -4.65 -2.22
N ASP A 285 -0.50 -4.11 -2.12
CA ASP A 285 -1.35 -4.20 -0.92
C ASP A 285 -1.73 -5.65 -0.60
N LEU A 286 -1.97 -6.46 -1.64
CA LEU A 286 -2.25 -7.89 -1.52
C LEU A 286 -0.98 -8.79 -1.64
N SER A 287 0.22 -8.21 -1.57
CA SER A 287 1.46 -8.93 -1.86
C SER A 287 1.91 -9.90 -0.75
N ASN A 288 1.30 -9.83 0.43
CA ASN A 288 1.55 -10.78 1.52
C ASN A 288 1.36 -12.23 1.07
N ALA A 289 0.42 -12.47 0.15
CA ALA A 289 0.14 -13.78 -0.43
C ALA A 289 1.27 -14.33 -1.33
N VAL A 290 2.19 -13.47 -1.79
CA VAL A 290 3.32 -13.86 -2.62
C VAL A 290 4.66 -13.72 -1.93
N LEU A 291 4.71 -13.51 -0.61
CA LEU A 291 5.94 -13.61 0.17
C LEU A 291 6.29 -15.08 0.44
N CYS A 292 7.48 -15.37 0.98
CA CYS A 292 7.80 -16.73 1.43
C CYS A 292 6.81 -17.20 2.50
N TRP A 293 6.62 -18.51 2.60
CA TRP A 293 5.56 -19.11 3.41
C TRP A 293 5.49 -18.57 4.85
N SER A 294 6.62 -18.41 5.53
CA SER A 294 6.64 -17.91 6.90
C SER A 294 6.06 -16.50 7.04
N LEU A 295 6.33 -15.61 6.09
CA LEU A 295 5.79 -14.24 6.07
C LEU A 295 4.33 -14.23 5.62
N CYS A 296 4.00 -14.97 4.55
CA CYS A 296 2.63 -15.11 4.06
C CYS A 296 1.70 -15.61 5.17
N ARG A 297 2.10 -16.70 5.84
CA ARG A 297 1.37 -17.27 6.95
C ARG A 297 1.20 -16.29 8.10
N ARG A 298 2.27 -15.59 8.49
CA ARG A 298 2.23 -14.63 9.60
C ARG A 298 1.27 -13.47 9.32
N TRP A 299 1.33 -12.88 8.12
CA TRP A 299 0.39 -11.84 7.71
C TRP A 299 -1.06 -12.35 7.63
N GLY A 300 -1.27 -13.57 7.11
CA GLY A 300 -2.58 -14.21 7.10
C GLY A 300 -3.17 -14.39 8.50
N LEU A 301 -2.34 -14.69 9.50
CA LEU A 301 -2.77 -14.72 10.90
C LEU A 301 -3.06 -13.31 11.44
N CYS A 302 -2.20 -12.33 11.17
CA CYS A 302 -2.43 -10.93 11.57
C CYS A 302 -3.77 -10.38 11.09
N VAL A 303 -4.16 -10.61 9.83
CA VAL A 303 -5.47 -10.14 9.33
C VAL A 303 -6.63 -10.89 10.00
N CYS A 304 -6.48 -12.19 10.30
CA CYS A 304 -7.48 -12.94 11.04
C CYS A 304 -7.65 -12.40 12.47
N ASP A 305 -6.57 -11.98 13.13
CA ASP A 305 -6.59 -11.37 14.45
C ASP A 305 -7.36 -10.04 14.44
N GLU A 306 -7.17 -9.24 13.39
CA GLU A 306 -7.89 -7.98 13.22
C GLU A 306 -9.38 -8.20 12.93
N PHE A 307 -9.72 -9.14 12.04
CA PHE A 307 -11.11 -9.56 11.80
C PHE A 307 -11.80 -10.07 13.07
N ARG A 308 -11.08 -10.81 13.93
CA ARG A 308 -11.62 -11.21 15.25
C ARG A 308 -11.90 -10.02 16.14
N GLN A 309 -11.04 -8.99 16.14
CA GLN A 309 -11.26 -7.77 16.92
C GLN A 309 -12.47 -6.99 16.37
N GLN A 310 -12.62 -6.85 15.06
CA GLN A 310 -13.81 -6.23 14.47
C GLN A 310 -15.08 -7.02 14.81
N ALA A 311 -15.08 -8.35 14.71
CA ALA A 311 -16.23 -9.17 15.05
C ALA A 311 -16.68 -8.99 16.52
N GLN A 312 -15.73 -8.79 17.45
CA GLN A 312 -16.04 -8.46 18.84
C GLN A 312 -16.65 -7.06 18.98
N GLN A 313 -16.14 -6.09 18.22
CA GLN A 313 -16.69 -4.74 18.19
C GLN A 313 -18.11 -4.72 17.63
N GLU A 314 -18.37 -5.44 16.52
CA GLU A 314 -19.70 -5.61 15.92
C GLU A 314 -20.71 -6.15 16.95
N GLN A 315 -20.34 -7.21 17.68
CA GLN A 315 -21.18 -7.74 18.77
C GLN A 315 -21.42 -6.71 19.88
N ALA A 316 -20.38 -5.98 20.29
CA ALA A 316 -20.46 -5.02 21.39
C ALA A 316 -21.40 -3.84 21.07
N VAL A 317 -21.50 -3.44 19.80
CA VAL A 317 -22.42 -2.37 19.35
C VAL A 317 -23.76 -2.90 18.83
N GLY A 318 -24.00 -4.20 18.93
CA GLY A 318 -25.27 -4.83 18.53
C GLY A 318 -25.45 -5.01 17.02
N LEU A 319 -24.37 -4.95 16.23
CA LEU A 319 -24.39 -5.24 14.80
C LEU A 319 -24.30 -6.75 14.53
N PRO A 320 -24.89 -7.25 13.41
CA PRO A 320 -24.63 -8.60 12.94
C PRO A 320 -23.15 -8.80 12.64
N VAL A 321 -22.59 -9.90 13.14
CA VAL A 321 -21.18 -10.23 12.86
C VAL A 321 -20.99 -10.55 11.39
N THR A 322 -20.01 -9.90 10.77
CA THR A 322 -19.64 -10.15 9.38
C THR A 322 -19.27 -11.63 9.19
N PRO A 323 -19.93 -12.39 8.28
CA PRO A 323 -19.86 -13.86 8.28
C PRO A 323 -18.45 -14.46 8.20
N HIS A 324 -17.57 -13.90 7.37
CA HIS A 324 -16.20 -14.40 7.19
C HIS A 324 -15.26 -14.04 8.35
N MET A 325 -15.64 -13.06 9.17
CA MET A 325 -14.94 -12.71 10.41
C MET A 325 -15.44 -13.56 11.60
N SER A 326 -16.61 -14.19 11.43
CA SER A 326 -17.15 -15.10 12.42
C SER A 326 -16.29 -16.36 12.54
N LYS A 327 -16.10 -16.85 13.76
CA LYS A 327 -15.53 -18.17 14.06
C LYS A 327 -14.06 -18.38 13.61
N LEU A 328 -13.24 -17.34 13.55
CA LEU A 328 -11.79 -17.48 13.30
C LEU A 328 -10.97 -17.99 14.50
N ASN A 329 -11.56 -18.84 15.34
CA ASN A 329 -10.97 -19.34 16.59
C ASN A 329 -10.26 -20.70 16.42
N SER A 330 -10.44 -21.37 15.28
CA SER A 330 -9.81 -22.65 15.00
C SER A 330 -8.84 -22.55 13.82
N ARG A 331 -7.84 -23.44 13.79
CA ARG A 331 -6.92 -23.57 12.65
C ARG A 331 -7.67 -23.87 11.36
N LEU A 332 -8.75 -24.66 11.43
CA LEU A 332 -9.55 -25.02 10.26
C LEU A 332 -10.26 -23.80 9.67
N ASP A 333 -10.88 -22.96 10.51
CA ASP A 333 -11.60 -21.77 10.05
C ASP A 333 -10.65 -20.75 9.41
N ILE A 334 -9.47 -20.53 10.02
CA ILE A 334 -8.41 -19.68 9.47
C ILE A 334 -7.95 -20.22 8.11
N ALA A 335 -7.61 -21.51 8.03
CA ALA A 335 -7.11 -22.10 6.79
C ALA A 335 -8.18 -22.08 5.67
N ASN A 336 -9.46 -22.31 6.00
CA ASN A 336 -10.57 -22.16 5.05
C ASN A 336 -10.70 -20.73 4.53
N LEU A 337 -10.64 -19.73 5.42
CA LEU A 337 -10.69 -18.32 5.03
C LEU A 337 -9.53 -17.98 4.08
N GLN A 338 -8.31 -18.40 4.44
CA GLN A 338 -7.12 -18.11 3.64
C GLN A 338 -7.17 -18.80 2.28
N VAL A 339 -7.54 -20.08 2.20
CA VAL A 339 -7.73 -20.76 0.91
C VAL A 339 -8.77 -20.04 0.04
N GLY A 340 -9.91 -19.64 0.62
CA GLY A 340 -10.93 -18.88 -0.10
C GLY A 340 -10.43 -17.51 -0.57
N PHE A 341 -9.66 -16.80 0.25
CA PHE A 341 -9.05 -15.53 -0.11
C PHE A 341 -8.08 -15.68 -1.29
N PHE A 342 -7.26 -16.73 -1.30
CA PHE A 342 -6.40 -17.03 -2.45
C PHE A 342 -7.21 -17.36 -3.71
N ASP A 343 -8.20 -18.23 -3.60
CA ASP A 343 -8.97 -18.72 -4.75
C ASP A 343 -9.84 -17.63 -5.39
N PHE A 344 -10.46 -16.76 -4.58
CA PHE A 344 -11.47 -15.81 -5.04
C PHE A 344 -11.02 -14.35 -5.11
N VAL A 345 -9.87 -14.00 -4.50
CA VAL A 345 -9.38 -12.61 -4.47
C VAL A 345 -7.98 -12.50 -5.07
N VAL A 346 -7.00 -13.19 -4.47
CA VAL A 346 -5.60 -12.96 -4.83
C VAL A 346 -5.24 -13.58 -6.18
N THR A 347 -5.56 -14.86 -6.40
CA THR A 347 -5.19 -15.57 -7.64
C THR A 347 -5.78 -14.92 -8.89
N PRO A 348 -7.07 -14.53 -8.91
CA PRO A 348 -7.64 -13.81 -10.06
C PRO A 348 -6.90 -12.51 -10.38
N LEU A 349 -6.58 -11.69 -9.37
CA LEU A 349 -5.87 -10.42 -9.56
C LEU A 349 -4.44 -10.64 -10.08
N TRP A 350 -3.66 -11.49 -9.42
CA TRP A 350 -2.27 -11.72 -9.78
C TRP A 350 -2.14 -12.39 -11.15
N SER A 351 -3.06 -13.30 -11.49
CA SER A 351 -3.11 -13.91 -12.83
C SER A 351 -3.45 -12.89 -13.92
N ALA A 352 -4.41 -12.00 -13.66
CA ALA A 352 -4.77 -10.92 -14.57
C ALA A 352 -3.60 -9.93 -14.78
N ALA A 353 -2.81 -9.69 -13.73
CA ALA A 353 -1.67 -8.79 -13.75
C ALA A 353 -0.38 -9.40 -14.34
N ALA A 354 -0.21 -10.73 -14.28
CA ALA A 354 1.02 -11.40 -14.71
C ALA A 354 1.37 -11.16 -16.20
N GLY A 355 0.39 -10.81 -17.04
CA GLY A 355 0.64 -10.42 -18.43
C GLY A 355 1.29 -9.03 -18.54
N ALA A 356 0.80 -8.06 -17.76
CA ALA A 356 1.20 -6.65 -17.79
C ALA A 356 2.46 -6.35 -16.94
N PHE A 357 2.66 -7.09 -15.84
CA PHE A 357 3.73 -6.83 -14.88
C PHE A 357 4.65 -8.07 -14.77
N PRO A 358 5.84 -8.07 -15.40
CA PRO A 358 6.80 -9.17 -15.32
C PRO A 358 7.16 -9.56 -13.88
N ALA A 359 7.40 -8.58 -12.99
CA ALA A 359 7.63 -8.85 -11.56
C ALA A 359 6.48 -9.62 -10.88
N ALA A 360 5.23 -9.41 -11.30
CA ALA A 360 4.10 -10.16 -10.78
C ALA A 360 4.11 -11.62 -11.31
N ARG A 361 4.45 -11.80 -12.60
CA ARG A 361 4.59 -13.12 -13.23
C ARG A 361 5.61 -13.99 -12.51
N GLU A 362 6.75 -13.43 -12.13
CA GLU A 362 7.80 -14.14 -11.39
C GLU A 362 7.36 -14.66 -10.02
N ARG A 363 6.28 -14.10 -9.46
CA ARG A 363 5.73 -14.51 -8.16
C ARG A 363 4.58 -15.49 -8.24
N MET A 364 4.07 -15.81 -9.42
CA MET A 364 2.94 -16.74 -9.58
C MET A 364 3.23 -18.12 -8.99
N ALA A 365 4.45 -18.66 -9.17
CA ALA A 365 4.83 -19.94 -8.58
C ALA A 365 4.84 -19.89 -7.03
N GLN A 366 5.24 -18.76 -6.42
CA GLN A 366 5.16 -18.60 -4.97
C GLN A 366 3.71 -18.51 -4.49
N LEU A 367 2.86 -17.80 -5.24
CA LEU A 367 1.44 -17.68 -4.93
C LEU A 367 0.77 -19.06 -4.87
N GLU A 368 1.00 -19.88 -5.91
CA GLU A 368 0.50 -21.26 -5.99
C GLU A 368 1.03 -22.12 -4.83
N ALA A 369 2.32 -22.02 -4.51
CA ALA A 369 2.92 -22.74 -3.39
C ALA A 369 2.30 -22.34 -2.03
N ASN A 370 2.06 -21.06 -1.79
CA ASN A 370 1.43 -20.58 -0.55
C ASN A 370 -0.04 -21.00 -0.46
N ARG A 371 -0.77 -20.98 -1.58
CA ARG A 371 -2.13 -21.50 -1.66
C ARG A 371 -2.19 -22.99 -1.33
N ALA A 372 -1.22 -23.78 -1.81
CA ALA A 372 -1.08 -25.19 -1.49
C ALA A 372 -0.77 -25.40 0.00
N ALA A 373 0.15 -24.63 0.56
CA ALA A 373 0.49 -24.71 1.99
C ALA A 373 -0.69 -24.39 2.92
N TRP A 374 -1.53 -23.40 2.57
CA TRP A 374 -2.78 -23.15 3.31
C TRP A 374 -3.78 -24.31 3.20
N ALA A 375 -3.85 -24.98 2.05
CA ALA A 375 -4.68 -26.16 1.87
C ALA A 375 -4.18 -27.35 2.70
N GLU A 376 -2.86 -27.53 2.80
CA GLU A 376 -2.26 -28.52 3.69
C GLU A 376 -2.60 -28.24 5.17
N GLU A 377 -2.55 -26.97 5.62
CA GLU A 377 -2.99 -26.62 6.99
C GLU A 377 -4.45 -26.93 7.23
N ARG A 378 -5.31 -26.66 6.25
CA ARG A 378 -6.74 -26.99 6.32
C ARG A 378 -6.94 -28.50 6.43
N ASP A 379 -6.29 -29.27 5.58
CA ASP A 379 -6.47 -30.72 5.50
C ASP A 379 -5.93 -31.41 6.78
N ALA A 380 -4.81 -30.92 7.32
CA ALA A 380 -4.29 -31.33 8.61
C ALA A 380 -5.27 -31.03 9.76
N ALA A 381 -5.86 -29.83 9.79
CA ALA A 381 -6.85 -29.46 10.80
C ALA A 381 -8.14 -30.31 10.71
N ILE A 382 -8.55 -30.72 9.50
CA ILE A 382 -9.67 -31.66 9.31
C ILE A 382 -9.33 -33.05 9.88
N ALA A 383 -8.11 -33.53 9.64
CA ALA A 383 -7.65 -34.83 10.17
C ALA A 383 -7.62 -34.83 11.70
N GLU A 384 -7.04 -33.79 12.33
CA GLU A 384 -7.00 -33.61 13.78
C GLU A 384 -8.41 -33.57 14.39
N ALA A 385 -9.37 -32.90 13.75
CA ALA A 385 -10.76 -32.84 14.21
C ALA A 385 -11.47 -34.20 14.14
N LYS A 386 -11.16 -35.04 13.14
CA LYS A 386 -11.71 -36.40 13.00
C LYS A 386 -11.15 -37.35 14.06
N GLU A 387 -9.84 -37.29 14.32
CA GLU A 387 -9.21 -38.10 15.38
C GLU A 387 -9.78 -37.78 16.75
N ASN A 388 -9.93 -36.49 17.08
CA ASN A 388 -10.51 -36.06 18.36
C ASN A 388 -11.97 -36.48 18.55
N ASN A 389 -12.75 -36.60 17.47
CA ASN A 389 -14.13 -37.08 17.52
C ASN A 389 -14.27 -38.61 17.50
N GLY A 390 -13.27 -39.34 17.00
CA GLY A 390 -13.24 -40.81 17.00
C GLY A 390 -12.71 -41.42 18.31
N THR A 391 -12.18 -40.60 19.21
CA THR A 391 -11.61 -41.03 20.51
C THR A 391 -12.54 -40.75 21.71
N ARG A 392 -13.74 -40.19 21.45
CA ARG A 392 -14.85 -40.05 22.40
C ARG A 392 -15.93 -41.07 22.10
#